data_AF-A0A971CGT0-F1
#
_entry.id   AF-A0A971CGT0-F1
#
_cell.length_a   1.000
_cell.length_b   1.000
_cell.length_c   1.000
_cell.angle_alpha   90.00
_cell.angle_beta   90.00
_cell.angle_gamma   90.00
#
_symmetry.space_group_name_H-M   'P 1'
#
loop_
_entity.id
_entity.type
_entity.pdbx_description
1 polymer ?
#
loop_
_entity_poly.entity_id
_entity_poly.type
_entity_poly.pdbx_seq_one_letter_code
_entity_poly.pdbx_strand_id
1 'polypeptide(L)'
;MLNPFSEIKLRPSLAERRSFGWSLIIGFPSVATALLLTSGLWSGNWRMAPFLWLGGCGMAGGALFVAFPSVARPFYLLWHFLACCIGIVVGNALLAAFYLLIVTPIGAVMRASGRQSVSKSFDRQTRSYWVDVEKTEDVRDYYRQF
;
A
#
# COMPACT_ATOMS: atom_id res chain seq x y z
N MET A 1 0.75 -9.24 12.33
CA MET A 1 1.39 -8.88 11.04
C MET A 1 0.73 -9.71 9.96
N LEU A 2 -0.01 -9.10 9.03
CA LEU A 2 -0.47 -9.79 7.83
C LEU A 2 0.77 -10.30 7.10
N ASN A 3 0.85 -11.60 6.81
CA ASN A 3 1.95 -12.17 6.06
C ASN A 3 1.70 -11.92 4.56
N PRO A 4 2.34 -10.94 3.91
CA PRO A 4 2.06 -10.64 2.50
C PRO A 4 2.48 -11.79 1.57
N PHE A 5 3.32 -12.71 2.06
CA PHE A 5 3.74 -13.88 1.31
C PHE A 5 2.65 -14.96 1.23
N SER A 6 1.57 -14.89 2.03
CA SER A 6 0.44 -15.83 1.90
C SER A 6 -0.40 -15.57 0.65
N GLU A 7 -0.32 -14.37 0.06
CA GLU A 7 -1.00 -14.04 -1.19
C GLU A 7 -0.25 -14.58 -2.42
N ILE A 8 1.02 -14.96 -2.26
CA ILE A 8 1.82 -15.49 -3.37
C ILE A 8 1.40 -16.93 -3.67
N LYS A 9 0.60 -17.10 -4.71
CA LYS A 9 0.24 -18.42 -5.24
C LYS A 9 1.48 -19.09 -5.85
N LEU A 10 2.16 -19.95 -5.08
CA LEU A 10 3.33 -20.75 -5.50
C LEU A 10 3.07 -21.65 -6.73
N ARG A 11 1.79 -21.94 -7.01
CA ARG A 11 1.32 -22.66 -8.20
C ARG A 11 0.22 -21.83 -8.88
N PRO A 12 0.59 -20.81 -9.67
CA PRO A 12 -0.40 -19.98 -10.34
C PRO A 12 -1.09 -20.80 -11.43
N SER A 13 -2.40 -20.58 -11.57
CA SER A 13 -3.22 -21.19 -12.62
C SER A 13 -2.79 -20.71 -14.00
N LEU A 14 -3.14 -21.45 -15.06
CA LEU A 14 -2.77 -21.06 -16.44
C LEU A 14 -3.30 -19.66 -16.83
N ALA A 15 -4.45 -19.26 -16.28
CA ALA A 15 -5.03 -17.93 -16.49
C ALA A 15 -4.21 -16.82 -15.81
N GLU A 16 -3.75 -17.03 -14.58
CA GLU A 16 -2.93 -16.06 -13.84
C GLU A 16 -1.57 -15.84 -14.51
N ARG A 17 -0.96 -16.89 -15.06
CA ARG A 17 0.29 -16.77 -15.82
C ARG A 17 0.12 -15.94 -17.10
N ARG A 18 -1.03 -16.07 -17.76
CA ARG A 18 -1.37 -15.27 -18.96
C ARG A 18 -1.72 -13.81 -18.63
N SER A 19 -2.24 -13.55 -17.43
CA SER A 19 -2.52 -12.18 -16.95
C SER A 19 -1.26 -11.31 -16.98
N PHE A 20 -0.10 -11.86 -16.62
CA PHE A 20 1.19 -11.17 -16.75
C PHE A 20 1.51 -10.79 -18.20
N GLY A 21 1.30 -11.70 -19.16
CA GLY A 21 1.48 -11.43 -20.58
C GLY A 21 0.54 -10.34 -21.10
N TRP A 22 -0.72 -10.34 -20.65
CA TRP A 22 -1.68 -9.26 -20.96
C TRP A 22 -1.25 -7.90 -20.40
N SER A 23 -0.71 -7.87 -19.18
CA SER A 23 -0.16 -6.65 -18.60
C SER A 23 0.99 -6.08 -19.43
N LEU A 24 1.84 -6.91 -20.04
CA LEU A 24 2.89 -6.45 -20.96
C LEU A 24 2.33 -5.94 -22.29
N ILE A 25 1.37 -6.66 -22.89
CA ILE A 25 0.73 -6.29 -24.16
C ILE A 25 0.01 -4.94 -24.05
N ILE A 26 -0.60 -4.65 -22.89
CA ILE A 26 -1.32 -3.39 -22.68
C ILE A 26 -0.36 -2.32 -22.14
N GLY A 27 0.45 -2.65 -21.14
CA GLY A 27 1.29 -1.70 -20.42
C GLY A 27 2.38 -1.07 -21.28
N PHE A 28 3.13 -1.86 -22.07
CA PHE A 28 4.24 -1.32 -22.86
C PHE A 28 3.78 -0.36 -23.96
N PRO A 29 2.73 -0.66 -24.76
CA PRO A 29 2.19 0.29 -25.72
C PRO A 29 1.60 1.54 -25.07
N SER A 30 0.91 1.42 -23.93
CA SER A 30 0.40 2.59 -23.20
C SER A 30 1.53 3.51 -22.73
N VAL A 31 2.61 2.95 -22.17
CA VAL A 31 3.79 3.71 -21.73
C VAL A 31 4.52 4.33 -22.93
N ALA A 32 4.71 3.57 -24.02
CA ALA A 32 5.33 4.07 -25.25
C ALA A 32 4.54 5.25 -25.83
N THR A 33 3.21 5.18 -25.82
CA THR A 33 2.34 6.26 -26.30
C THR A 33 2.40 7.48 -25.39
N ALA A 34 2.37 7.29 -24.07
CA ALA A 34 2.50 8.38 -23.11
C ALA A 34 3.85 9.11 -23.26
N LEU A 35 4.95 8.37 -23.42
CA LEU A 35 6.29 8.94 -23.63
C LEU A 35 6.43 9.65 -24.98
N LEU A 36 5.79 9.13 -26.03
CA LEU A 36 5.77 9.80 -27.33
C LEU A 36 5.01 11.13 -27.26
N LEU A 37 3.87 11.16 -26.57
CA LEU A 37 3.08 12.37 -26.40
C LEU A 37 3.81 13.40 -25.53
N THR A 38 4.43 13.00 -24.42
CA THR A 38 5.21 13.94 -23.59
C THR A 38 6.44 14.44 -24.33
N SER A 39 7.17 13.57 -25.04
CA SER A 39 8.31 13.97 -25.88
C SER A 39 7.91 14.93 -27.00
N GLY A 40 6.79 14.66 -27.69
CA GLY A 40 6.27 15.50 -28.77
C GLY A 40 5.82 16.87 -28.28
N LEU A 41 5.15 16.95 -27.12
CA LEU A 41 4.64 18.19 -26.54
C LEU A 41 5.74 19.06 -25.92
N TRP A 42 6.79 18.47 -25.35
CA TRP A 42 7.87 19.24 -24.70
C TRP A 42 9.04 19.60 -25.64
N SER A 43 9.44 18.67 -26.51
CA SER A 43 10.65 18.84 -27.35
C SER A 43 10.36 19.09 -28.83
N GLY A 44 9.09 19.01 -29.25
CA GLY A 44 8.71 19.06 -30.67
C GLY A 44 9.21 17.86 -31.50
N ASN A 45 9.84 16.88 -30.87
CA ASN A 45 10.51 15.78 -31.54
C ASN A 45 9.60 14.54 -31.61
N TRP A 46 8.95 14.36 -32.76
CA TRP A 46 8.01 13.26 -33.04
C TRP A 46 8.72 12.01 -33.60
N ARG A 47 9.84 11.62 -33.00
CA ARG A 47 10.55 10.39 -33.44
C ARG A 47 9.79 9.17 -32.97
N MET A 48 8.90 8.67 -33.82
CA MET A 48 8.02 7.53 -33.51
C MET A 48 8.76 6.19 -33.44
N ALA A 49 9.85 6.04 -34.21
CA ALA A 49 10.60 4.79 -34.34
C ALA A 49 11.01 4.13 -33.00
N PRO A 50 11.69 4.81 -32.05
CA PRO A 50 12.07 4.20 -30.78
C PRO A 50 10.86 3.79 -29.93
N PHE A 51 9.77 4.55 -29.95
CA PHE A 51 8.56 4.24 -29.18
C PHE A 51 7.77 3.08 -29.79
N LEU A 52 7.71 2.99 -31.12
CA LEU A 52 7.13 1.85 -31.83
C LEU A 52 7.94 0.57 -31.60
N TRP A 53 9.26 0.66 -31.57
CA TRP A 53 10.12 -0.46 -31.17
C TRP A 53 9.88 -0.88 -29.72
N LEU A 54 9.75 0.07 -28.79
CA LEU A 54 9.46 -0.21 -27.38
C LEU A 54 8.11 -0.92 -27.22
N GLY A 55 7.06 -0.40 -27.86
CA GLY A 55 5.73 -1.00 -27.85
C GLY A 55 5.69 -2.35 -28.55
N GLY A 56 6.33 -2.48 -29.72
CA GLY A 56 6.39 -3.71 -30.50
C GLY A 56 7.16 -4.82 -29.80
N CYS A 57 8.32 -4.51 -29.20
CA CYS A 57 9.08 -5.46 -28.40
C CYS A 57 8.30 -5.91 -27.16
N GLY A 58 7.61 -4.98 -26.48
CA GLY A 58 6.75 -5.31 -25.33
C GLY A 58 5.57 -6.20 -25.72
N MET A 59 4.94 -5.93 -26.85
CA MET A 59 3.83 -6.72 -27.37
C MET A 59 4.28 -8.11 -27.82
N ALA A 60 5.41 -8.22 -28.52
CA ALA A 60 5.99 -9.50 -28.93
C ALA A 60 6.43 -10.34 -27.72
N GLY A 61 7.07 -9.72 -26.72
CA GLY A 61 7.44 -10.37 -25.46
C GLY A 61 6.22 -10.84 -24.66
N GLY A 62 5.18 -10.00 -24.58
CA GLY A 62 3.91 -10.36 -23.95
C GLY A 62 3.21 -11.53 -24.65
N ALA A 63 3.15 -11.52 -25.98
CA ALA A 63 2.62 -12.63 -26.77
C ALA A 63 3.41 -13.93 -26.55
N LEU A 64 4.74 -13.87 -26.45
CA LEU A 64 5.59 -15.01 -26.12
C LEU A 64 5.26 -15.59 -24.74
N PHE A 65 5.03 -14.75 -23.73
CA PHE A 65 4.65 -15.19 -22.39
C PHE A 65 3.24 -15.78 -22.32
N VAL A 66 2.31 -15.32 -23.17
CA VAL A 66 0.97 -15.92 -23.30
C VAL A 66 1.06 -17.29 -23.97
N ALA A 67 1.88 -17.43 -25.02
CA ALA A 67 2.09 -18.67 -25.76
C ALA A 67 2.87 -19.72 -24.95
N PHE A 68 3.88 -19.31 -24.18
CA PHE A 68 4.73 -20.19 -23.37
C PHE A 68 4.61 -19.87 -21.86
N PRO A 69 3.52 -20.29 -21.21
CA PRO A 69 3.25 -19.99 -19.80
C PRO A 69 4.22 -20.69 -18.82
N SER A 70 5.01 -21.66 -19.30
CA SER A 70 6.04 -22.33 -18.51
C SER A 70 7.19 -21.40 -18.15
N VAL A 71 7.60 -20.52 -19.07
CA VAL A 71 8.69 -19.54 -18.88
C VAL A 71 8.20 -18.32 -18.08
N ALA A 72 6.93 -17.97 -18.22
CA ALA A 72 6.30 -16.87 -17.46
C ALA A 72 6.24 -17.15 -15.95
N ARG A 73 6.28 -18.41 -15.52
CA ARG A 73 6.11 -18.82 -14.11
C ARG A 73 7.19 -18.28 -13.17
N PRO A 74 8.50 -18.52 -13.37
CA PRO A 74 9.53 -18.00 -12.47
C PRO A 74 9.55 -16.47 -12.45
N PHE A 75 9.30 -15.83 -13.60
CA PHE A 75 9.25 -14.37 -13.69
C PHE A 75 8.08 -13.78 -12.90
N TYR A 76 6.89 -14.36 -13.02
CA TYR A 76 5.72 -13.97 -12.25
C TYR A 76 5.97 -14.05 -10.74
N LEU A 77 6.57 -15.15 -10.28
CA LEU A 77 6.89 -15.35 -8.86
C LEU A 77 7.91 -14.32 -8.36
N LEU A 78 8.98 -14.09 -9.13
CA LEU A 78 10.01 -13.10 -8.77
C LEU A 78 9.41 -11.68 -8.69
N TRP A 79 8.58 -11.31 -9.68
CA TRP A 79 7.91 -10.02 -9.72
C TRP A 79 6.97 -9.82 -8.54
N HIS A 80 6.14 -10.82 -8.22
CA HIS A 80 5.23 -10.75 -7.08
C HIS A 80 5.97 -10.73 -5.76
N PHE A 81 7.07 -11.48 -5.63
CA PHE A 81 7.91 -11.45 -4.44
C PHE A 81 8.48 -10.05 -4.19
N LEU A 82 9.03 -9.41 -5.23
CA LEU A 82 9.51 -8.03 -5.14
C LEU A 82 8.39 -7.05 -4.77
N ALA A 83 7.20 -7.20 -5.39
CA ALA A 83 6.04 -6.38 -5.06
C ALA A 83 5.63 -6.53 -3.59
N CYS A 84 5.66 -7.75 -3.03
CA CYS A 84 5.40 -7.99 -1.61
C CYS A 84 6.46 -7.31 -0.71
N CYS A 85 7.75 -7.42 -1.04
CA CYS A 85 8.81 -6.74 -0.29
C CYS A 85 8.61 -5.23 -0.27
N ILE A 86 8.30 -4.64 -1.43
CA ILE A 86 7.98 -3.21 -1.55
C ILE A 86 6.73 -2.88 -0.72
N GLY A 87 5.69 -3.70 -0.80
CA GLY A 87 4.45 -3.51 -0.05
C GLY A 87 4.65 -3.47 1.46
N ILE A 88 5.56 -4.29 2.01
CA ILE A 88 5.92 -4.23 3.44
C ILE A 88 6.54 -2.87 3.77
N VAL A 89 7.52 -2.43 2.99
CA VAL A 89 8.24 -1.18 3.24
C VAL A 89 7.27 0.01 3.14
N VAL A 90 6.49 0.07 2.06
CA VAL A 90 5.53 1.14 1.80
C VAL A 90 4.42 1.14 2.84
N GLY A 91 3.88 -0.02 3.21
CA GLY A 91 2.83 -0.13 4.23
C GLY A 91 3.30 0.38 5.59
N ASN A 92 4.50 -0.01 6.02
CA ASN A 92 5.09 0.48 7.27
C ASN A 92 5.43 1.98 7.19
N ALA A 93 5.99 2.44 6.07
CA ALA A 93 6.31 3.84 5.87
C ALA A 93 5.05 4.72 5.87
N LEU A 94 3.97 4.27 5.23
CA LEU A 94 2.69 4.98 5.20
C LEU A 94 2.06 5.02 6.59
N LEU A 95 2.10 3.91 7.33
CA LEU A 95 1.59 3.86 8.70
C LEU A 95 2.40 4.78 9.63
N ALA A 96 3.72 4.78 9.51
CA ALA A 96 4.61 5.68 10.25
C ALA A 96 4.33 7.15 9.89
N ALA A 97 4.19 7.46 8.61
CA ALA A 97 3.86 8.80 8.14
C ALA A 97 2.49 9.25 8.66
N PHE A 98 1.46 8.39 8.61
CA PHE A 98 0.14 8.68 9.16
C PHE A 98 0.22 8.97 10.67
N TYR A 99 0.95 8.15 11.42
CA TYR A 99 1.12 8.36 12.85
C TYR A 99 1.85 9.68 13.16
N LEU A 100 2.91 10.00 12.43
CA LEU A 100 3.73 11.19 12.67
C LEU A 100 3.10 12.48 12.15
N LEU A 101 2.36 12.43 11.05
CA LEU A 101 1.78 13.61 10.40
C LEU A 101 0.34 13.91 10.82
N ILE A 102 -0.39 12.91 11.34
CA ILE A 102 -1.79 13.09 11.74
C ILE A 102 -1.93 12.88 13.25
N VAL A 103 -1.60 11.69 13.75
CA VAL A 103 -1.85 11.34 15.16
C VAL A 103 -0.98 12.19 16.11
N THR A 104 0.30 12.33 15.80
CA THR A 104 1.27 13.06 16.63
C THR A 104 0.94 14.54 16.75
N PRO A 105 0.65 15.31 15.68
CA PRO A 105 0.27 16.71 15.81
C PRO A 105 -1.07 16.89 16.50
N ILE A 106 -2.06 16.00 16.32
CA ILE A 106 -3.30 16.04 17.10
C ILE A 106 -2.99 15.95 18.60
N GLY A 107 -2.16 14.99 18.99
CA GLY A 107 -1.71 14.86 20.39
C GLY A 107 -0.92 16.07 20.89
N ALA A 108 -0.07 16.66 20.03
CA ALA A 108 0.69 17.87 20.35
C ALA A 108 -0.24 19.09 20.56
N VAL A 109 -1.24 19.26 19.70
CA VAL A 109 -2.27 20.30 19.83
C VAL A 109 -3.07 20.11 21.12
N MET A 110 -3.53 18.89 21.40
CA MET A 110 -4.24 18.58 22.66
C MET A 110 -3.38 18.90 23.90
N ARG A 111 -2.08 18.59 23.84
CA ARG A 111 -1.11 18.91 24.90
C ARG A 111 -0.93 20.42 25.05
N ALA A 112 -0.82 21.16 23.94
CA ALA A 112 -0.69 22.62 23.95
C ALA A 112 -1.97 23.31 24.46
N SER A 113 -3.15 22.76 24.16
CA SER A 113 -4.44 23.25 24.66
C SER A 113 -4.74 22.91 26.13
N GLY A 114 -3.81 22.29 26.85
CA GLY A 114 -3.97 21.94 28.27
C GLY A 114 -4.99 20.83 28.55
N ARG A 115 -5.53 20.17 27.52
CA ARG A 115 -6.50 19.06 27.66
C ARG A 115 -5.74 17.75 27.89
N GLN A 116 -5.25 17.56 29.11
CA GLN A 116 -4.62 16.31 29.55
C GLN A 116 -5.69 15.34 30.07
N SER A 117 -6.27 14.52 29.19
CA SER A 117 -7.26 13.50 29.58
C SER A 117 -6.69 12.37 30.46
N VAL A 118 -5.37 12.22 30.52
CA VAL A 118 -4.71 11.15 31.30
C VAL A 118 -3.51 11.74 32.03
N SER A 119 -3.49 11.58 33.36
CA SER A 119 -2.30 11.82 34.18
C SER A 119 -1.17 10.90 33.67
N LYS A 120 -0.18 11.48 32.98
CA LYS A 120 1.03 10.77 32.54
C LYS A 120 2.13 10.79 33.61
N SER A 121 1.86 11.43 34.75
CA SER A 121 2.78 11.48 35.89
C SER A 121 2.70 10.15 36.63
N PHE A 122 3.80 9.40 36.62
CA PHE A 122 3.96 8.26 37.51
C PHE A 122 4.24 8.79 38.92
N ASP A 123 3.18 8.97 39.69
CA ASP A 123 3.26 9.27 41.11
C ASP A 123 3.60 8.01 41.91
N ARG A 124 4.83 7.99 42.43
CA ARG A 124 5.36 6.87 43.24
C ARG A 124 4.83 6.89 44.68
N GLN A 125 4.18 7.98 45.11
CA GLN A 125 3.58 8.11 46.45
C GLN A 125 2.11 7.69 46.49
N THR A 126 1.46 7.55 45.33
CA THR A 126 0.06 7.11 45.25
C THR A 126 -0.04 5.58 45.31
N ARG A 127 -0.84 5.06 46.25
CA ARG A 127 -1.06 3.61 46.46
C ARG A 127 -1.85 2.96 45.32
N SER A 128 -2.69 3.73 44.61
CA SER A 128 -3.41 3.28 43.42
C SER A 128 -3.90 4.45 42.55
N TYR A 129 -3.81 4.31 41.22
CA TYR A 129 -4.36 5.27 40.24
C TYR A 129 -5.88 5.11 39.99
N TRP A 130 -6.55 4.30 40.79
CA TRP A 130 -8.00 4.17 40.70
C TRP A 130 -8.65 5.51 41.08
N VAL A 131 -9.49 6.01 40.19
CA VAL A 131 -10.35 7.18 40.46
C VAL A 131 -11.66 6.63 41.02
N ASP A 132 -12.06 7.12 42.19
CA ASP A 132 -13.37 6.78 42.75
C ASP A 132 -14.45 7.29 41.80
N VAL A 133 -15.27 6.37 41.30
CA VAL A 133 -16.44 6.69 40.52
C VAL A 133 -17.57 6.97 41.51
N GLU A 134 -18.26 8.09 41.32
CA GLU A 134 -19.47 8.44 42.07
C GLU A 134 -20.44 7.25 41.98
N LYS A 135 -20.75 6.63 43.11
CA LYS A 135 -21.73 5.54 43.14
C LYS A 135 -23.10 6.15 42.92
N THR A 136 -23.64 5.98 41.72
CA THR A 136 -25.07 6.23 41.49
C THR A 136 -25.88 5.37 42.46
N GLU A 137 -26.68 6.02 43.31
CA GLU A 137 -27.50 5.36 44.33
C GLU A 137 -28.67 4.55 43.73
N ASP A 138 -29.05 4.85 42.48
CA ASP A 138 -30.15 4.18 41.79
C ASP A 138 -29.67 3.08 40.83
N VAL A 139 -30.01 1.83 41.15
CA VAL A 139 -29.74 0.65 40.31
C VAL A 139 -30.36 0.78 38.90
N ARG A 140 -31.41 1.60 38.75
CA ARG A 140 -32.11 1.78 37.47
C ARG A 140 -31.30 2.56 36.44
N ASP A 141 -30.34 3.38 36.86
CA ASP A 141 -29.49 4.16 35.96
C ASP A 141 -28.50 3.27 35.17
N TYR A 142 -28.19 2.08 35.67
CA TYR A 142 -27.44 1.07 34.90
C TYR A 142 -28.17 0.65 33.62
N TYR A 143 -29.51 0.67 33.62
CA TYR A 143 -30.30 0.31 32.45
C TYR A 143 -30.46 1.45 31.43
N ARG A 144 -29.92 2.64 31.69
CA ARG A 144 -30.06 3.84 30.84
C ARG A 144 -28.69 4.38 30.35
N GLN A 145 -27.73 3.50 30.11
CA GLN A 145 -26.37 3.88 29.71
C GLN A 145 -26.19 4.34 28.24
N PHE A 146 -27.26 4.37 27.44
CA PHE A 146 -27.23 4.81 26.04
C PHE A 146 -28.24 5.91 25.74
#